data_AF-A0A956W6Q0-F1
#
_entry.id   AF-A0A956W6Q0-F1
#
_cell.length_a   1.000
_cell.length_b   1.000
_cell.length_c   1.000
_cell.angle_alpha   90.00
_cell.angle_beta   90.00
_cell.angle_gamma   90.00
#
_symmetry.space_group_name_H-M   'P 1'
#
loop_
_entity.id
_entity.type
_entity.pdbx_description
1 polymer ?
#
loop_
_entity_poly.entity_id
_entity_poly.type
_entity_poly.pdbx_seq_one_letter_code
_entity_poly.pdbx_strand_id
1 'polypeptide(L)' 'LGSEGEGVSHLLRQEADFAVALPMDPRVESLNVGVATGALGYLWKRQWPAS' A
#
# COMPACT_ATOMS: atom_id res chain seq x y z
N LEU A 1 -6.01 -1.30 -0.24
CA LEU A 1 -5.11 -1.94 0.75
C LEU A 1 -5.83 -3.16 1.31
N GLY A 2 -5.10 -4.23 1.59
CA GLY A 2 -5.66 -5.50 2.05
C GLY A 2 -5.89 -5.56 3.56
N SER A 3 -6.49 -6.65 4.05
CA SER A 3 -6.48 -6.95 5.48
C SER A 3 -5.16 -7.61 5.89
N GLU A 4 -4.82 -7.59 7.17
CA GLU A 4 -3.56 -8.16 7.67
C GLU A 4 -3.48 -9.69 7.52
N GLY A 5 -4.62 -10.39 7.46
CA GLY A 5 -4.67 -11.85 7.31
C GLY A 5 -4.75 -12.31 5.86
N GLU A 6 -5.71 -11.78 5.09
CA GLU A 6 -5.98 -12.24 3.72
C GLU A 6 -5.24 -11.41 2.65
N GLY A 7 -4.51 -10.37 3.08
CA GLY A 7 -3.89 -9.44 2.17
C GLY A 7 -4.91 -8.73 1.28
N VAL A 8 -4.51 -8.39 0.06
CA VAL A 8 -5.40 -7.72 -0.91
C VAL A 8 -6.32 -8.76 -1.53
N SER A 9 -7.63 -8.65 -1.25
CA SER A 9 -8.67 -9.50 -1.83
C SER A 9 -8.62 -9.48 -3.37
N HIS A 10 -8.94 -10.61 -3.99
CA HIS A 10 -8.98 -10.77 -5.45
C HIS A 10 -9.89 -9.74 -6.12
N LEU A 11 -11.05 -9.46 -5.52
CA LEU A 11 -11.98 -8.44 -6.02
C LEU A 11 -11.31 -7.06 -6.04
N LEU A 12 -10.61 -6.71 -4.96
CA LEU A 12 -9.90 -5.43 -4.85
C LEU A 12 -8.76 -5.30 -5.88
N ARG A 13 -8.16 -6.42 -6.30
CA ARG A 13 -7.15 -6.42 -7.38
C ARG A 13 -7.77 -6.26 -8.76
N GLN A 14 -9.00 -6.73 -8.97
CA GLN A 14 -9.71 -6.61 -10.25
C GLN A 14 -10.34 -5.23 -10.46
N GLU A 15 -10.84 -4.63 -9.38
CA GLU A 15 -11.44 -3.29 -9.40
C GLU A 15 -10.39 -2.16 -9.37
N ALA A 16 -9.14 -2.47 -9.00
CA ALA A 16 -8.08 -1.47 -8.93
C ALA A 16 -7.44 -1.24 -10.32
N ASP A 17 -7.42 0.01 -10.77
CA ASP A 17 -6.74 0.41 -12.01
C ASP A 17 -5.22 0.18 -11.94
N PHE A 18 -4.65 0.30 -10.74
CA PHE A 18 -3.21 0.18 -10.51
C PHE A 18 -2.91 -0.63 -9.24
N ALA A 19 -1.88 -1.46 -9.33
CA ALA A 19 -1.27 -2.12 -8.18
C ALA A 19 0.12 -1.53 -7.93
N VAL A 20 0.38 -1.14 -6.69
CA VAL A 20 1.68 -0.60 -6.27
C VAL A 20 2.21 -1.37 -5.07
N ALA A 21 3.53 -1.49 -4.98
CA ALA A 21 4.22 -2.12 -3.86
C ALA A 21 5.17 -1.12 -3.22
N LEU A 22 5.21 -1.11 -1.89
CA LEU A 22 6.24 -0.39 -1.16
C LEU A 22 7.54 -1.20 -1.21
N PRO A 23 8.70 -0.58 -1.40
CA PRO A 23 9.98 -1.26 -1.23
C PRO A 23 10.11 -1.74 0.22
N MET A 24 10.31 -3.04 0.41
CA MET A 24 10.43 -3.67 1.73
C MET A 24 11.65 -4.58 1.76
N ASP A 25 12.21 -4.80 2.96
CA ASP A 25 13.25 -5.82 3.14
C ASP A 25 12.66 -7.20 2.78
N PRO A 26 13.35 -8.03 1.98
CA PRO A 26 12.83 -9.34 1.56
C PRO A 26 12.52 -10.30 2.72
N ARG A 27 13.07 -10.07 3.92
CA ARG A 27 12.81 -10.86 5.12
C ARG A 27 11.50 -10.49 5.82
N VAL A 28 10.89 -9.37 5.43
CA VAL A 28 9.61 -8.90 5.98
C VAL A 28 8.49 -9.37 5.07
N GLU A 29 7.61 -10.23 5.58
CA GLU A 29 6.51 -10.80 4.80
C GLU A 29 5.44 -9.75 4.44
N SER A 30 5.09 -8.87 5.38
CA SER A 30 4.12 -7.80 5.17
C SER A 30 4.31 -6.63 6.14
N LEU A 31 3.74 -5.49 5.78
CA LEU A 31 3.57 -4.36 6.70
C LEU A 31 2.15 -4.34 7.24
N ASN A 32 2.01 -3.89 8.49
CA ASN A 32 0.73 -3.48 9.05
C ASN A 32 0.01 -2.52 8.08
N VAL A 33 -1.31 -2.70 7.95
CA VAL A 33 -2.11 -1.94 6.98
C VAL A 33 -2.08 -0.44 7.25
N GLY A 34 -2.09 -0.03 8.52
CA GLY A 34 -1.95 1.36 8.92
C GLY A 34 -0.60 1.96 8.55
N VAL A 35 0.49 1.22 8.74
CA VAL A 35 1.85 1.62 8.34
C VAL A 35 1.94 1.77 6.81
N ALA A 36 1.43 0.80 6.06
CA ALA A 36 1.40 0.86 4.59
C ALA A 36 0.58 2.06 4.09
N THR A 37 -0.58 2.33 4.71
CA THR A 37 -1.42 3.50 4.41
C THR A 37 -0.68 4.80 4.66
N GLY A 38 -0.04 4.93 5.83
CA GLY A 38 0.70 6.13 6.21
C GLY A 38 1.89 6.40 5.27
N ALA A 39 2.65 5.36 4.92
CA ALA A 39 3.76 5.47 3.96
C ALA A 39 3.27 5.92 2.58
N LEU A 40 2.19 5.33 2.06
CA LEU A 40 1.60 5.74 0.78
C LEU A 40 1.11 7.19 0.82
N GLY A 41 0.43 7.61 1.88
CA GLY A 41 -0.03 8.99 2.04
C GLY A 41 1.12 9.99 2.09
N TYR A 42 2.21 9.64 2.79
CA TYR A 42 3.43 10.46 2.80
C TYR A 42 4.05 10.58 1.40
N LEU A 43 4.19 9.47 0.67
CA LEU A 43 4.74 9.46 -0.69
C LEU A 43 3.88 10.29 -1.65
N TRP A 44 2.56 10.18 -1.55
CA TRP A 44 1.62 10.99 -2.32
C TRP A 44 1.82 12.48 -2.06
N LYS A 45 1.83 12.89 -0.78
CA LYS A 45 2.04 14.29 -0.41
C LYS A 45 3.39 14.83 -0.84
N ARG A 46 4.45 14.00 -0.79
CA ARG A 46 5.79 14.36 -1.26
C ARG A 46 5.81 14.56 -2.77
N GLN A 47 5.11 13.73 -3.52
CA GLN A 47 5.06 13.77 -4.98
C GLN A 47 4.15 14.90 -5.51
N TRP A 48 3.08 15.21 -4.78
CA TRP A 48 2.16 16.32 -5.06
C TRP A 48 2.08 17.28 -3.86
N PRO A 49 3.05 18.20 -3.72
CA PRO A 49 2.97 19.25 -2.72
C PRO A 49 1.72 20.10 -2.96
N ALA A 50 0.94 20.35 -1.91
CA ALA A 50 -0.13 21.34 -1.98
C ALA A 50 0.51 22.70 -2.28
N SER A 51 -0.02 23.38 -3.30
CA SER A 51 0.45 24.69 -3.77
C SER A 51 0.02 25.81 -2.81
#